data_AF-A0A6G9SN98-F1
#
_entry.id   AF-A0A6G9SN98-F1
#
_cell.length_a   1.000
_cell.length_b   1.000
_cell.length_c   1.000
_cell.angle_alpha   90.00
_cell.angle_beta   90.00
_cell.angle_gamma   90.00
#
_symmetry.space_group_name_H-M   'P 1'
#
loop_
_entity.id
_entity.type
_entity.pdbx_description
1 polymer ?
#
loop_
_entity_poly.entity_id
_entity_poly.type
_entity_poly.pdbx_seq_one_letter_code
_entity_poly.pdbx_strand_id
1 'polypeptide(L)'
;MISIYTQITQGEAWIAKCRDHLPVFVYVLGFTETALIPGISAAGKTPEDRKYTACADAEFLYYGAEHQAQYPLPPLAAGASPVLISRAVVEACKTPVYVFNAGLPSAPAVPTIDLGGFPARCLSHGNAMELATVKHLLEQGLLWGSKLAANRDRYLVLGECVVGGTTTALAILTGLGIPAEGKVNSSHPICNHDQKSALVQAGLDKMRQRATNYPLPITHYQPKVDPLELIASVGDPMQVVVAGMAIAASRSCGVLLAGGTQMLAVYALMNAIAQAYNLPWQPEEVVVGTTRWVAEDPTGGTVELALSLGRQDMMKGGETPPLLATQLNFTDSCYPQLQAYEQGFVKEGMGAGGAAIAAHLSLDWQQNQLLEAIEKQLERLSRFNQQ
;
A
#
# COMPACT_ATOMS: atom_id res chain seq x y z
N MET A 1 0.25 17.00 14.21
CA MET A 1 0.92 16.32 13.09
C MET A 1 0.03 15.37 12.30
N ILE A 2 -1.04 14.82 12.89
CA ILE A 2 -1.92 13.87 12.20
C ILE A 2 -3.30 14.50 12.03
N SER A 3 -3.84 14.44 10.82
CA SER A 3 -5.23 14.82 10.50
C SER A 3 -6.07 13.56 10.32
N ILE A 4 -7.30 13.57 10.82
CA ILE A 4 -8.26 12.47 10.73
C ILE A 4 -9.41 12.91 9.82
N TYR A 5 -9.58 12.24 8.69
CA TYR A 5 -10.53 12.66 7.64
C TYR A 5 -11.86 11.89 7.71
N THR A 6 -11.84 10.67 8.24
CA THR A 6 -13.01 9.81 8.40
C THR A 6 -12.96 9.07 9.73
N GLN A 7 -14.13 8.72 10.27
CA GLN A 7 -14.29 8.03 11.56
C GLN A 7 -13.45 8.66 12.69
N ILE A 8 -13.64 9.98 12.91
CA ILE A 8 -12.81 10.79 13.81
C ILE A 8 -12.64 10.15 15.18
N THR A 9 -13.75 9.78 15.84
CA THR A 9 -13.73 9.17 17.18
C THR A 9 -12.95 7.86 17.24
N GLN A 10 -13.09 6.99 16.23
CA GLN A 10 -12.33 5.74 16.16
C GLN A 10 -10.84 6.01 15.89
N GLY A 11 -10.52 6.95 14.99
CA GLY A 11 -9.15 7.36 14.73
C GLY A 11 -8.46 7.94 15.97
N GLU A 12 -9.15 8.79 16.74
CA GLU A 12 -8.65 9.34 18.00
C GLU A 12 -8.41 8.25 19.04
N ALA A 13 -9.35 7.31 19.18
CA ALA A 13 -9.22 6.18 20.10
C ALA A 13 -8.03 5.28 19.72
N TRP A 14 -7.85 5.00 18.43
CA TRP A 14 -6.75 4.20 17.92
C TRP A 14 -5.39 4.90 18.15
N ILE A 15 -5.32 6.20 17.88
CA ILE A 15 -4.11 7.02 18.14
C ILE A 15 -3.78 7.02 19.63
N ALA A 16 -4.76 7.23 20.50
CA ALA A 16 -4.56 7.22 21.95
C ALA A 16 -4.06 5.85 22.43
N LYS A 17 -4.60 4.76 21.88
CA LYS A 17 -4.16 3.40 22.18
C LYS A 17 -2.72 3.11 21.73
N CYS A 18 -2.31 3.60 20.57
CA CYS A 18 -0.99 3.30 20.00
C CYS A 18 0.12 4.28 20.41
N ARG A 19 -0.24 5.40 21.04
CA ARG A 19 0.72 6.38 21.59
C ARG A 19 1.64 5.71 22.61
N ASP A 20 2.91 6.10 22.62
CA ASP A 20 3.97 5.59 23.49
C ASP A 20 4.31 4.08 23.31
N HIS A 21 3.62 3.37 22.40
CA HIS A 21 3.96 2.01 21.99
C HIS A 21 4.88 2.04 20.77
N LEU A 22 5.77 1.05 20.67
CA LEU A 22 6.69 0.93 19.53
C LEU A 22 6.04 0.16 18.37
N PRO A 23 6.10 0.67 17.12
CA PRO A 23 5.59 -0.03 15.95
C PRO A 23 6.42 -1.28 15.64
N VAL A 24 5.82 -2.27 14.99
CA VAL A 24 6.54 -3.27 14.20
C VAL A 24 6.32 -2.92 12.73
N PHE A 25 7.40 -2.57 12.04
CA PHE A 25 7.31 -2.23 10.62
C PHE A 25 7.35 -3.50 9.76
N VAL A 26 6.36 -3.61 8.87
CA VAL A 26 6.19 -4.74 7.97
C VAL A 26 6.03 -4.17 6.57
N TYR A 27 6.91 -4.57 5.65
CA TYR A 27 6.87 -4.12 4.26
C TYR A 27 6.64 -5.31 3.36
N VAL A 28 5.51 -5.31 2.65
CA VAL A 28 5.17 -6.36 1.69
C VAL A 28 5.46 -5.86 0.28
N LEU A 29 6.42 -6.51 -0.36
CA LEU A 29 6.88 -6.19 -1.71
C LEU A 29 6.18 -7.10 -2.72
N GLY A 30 5.74 -6.53 -3.83
CA GLY A 30 5.12 -7.29 -4.91
C GLY A 30 5.37 -6.64 -6.26
N PHE A 31 5.11 -7.40 -7.32
CA PHE A 31 5.21 -6.90 -8.68
C PHE A 31 3.97 -7.24 -9.50
N THR A 32 3.63 -6.34 -10.42
CA THR A 32 2.69 -6.59 -11.51
C THR A 32 3.30 -6.11 -12.83
N GLU A 33 3.16 -6.89 -13.91
CA GLU A 33 3.57 -6.45 -15.26
C GLU A 33 2.79 -5.22 -15.73
N THR A 34 1.67 -4.88 -15.08
CA THR A 34 0.99 -3.59 -15.27
C THR A 34 1.97 -2.43 -15.11
N ALA A 35 2.96 -2.56 -14.22
CA ALA A 35 4.05 -1.61 -14.01
C ALA A 35 4.87 -1.33 -15.28
N LEU A 36 4.87 -2.23 -16.27
CA LEU A 36 5.67 -2.10 -17.48
C LEU A 36 5.00 -1.23 -18.55
N ILE A 37 3.70 -0.93 -18.40
CA ILE A 37 2.96 -0.11 -19.35
C ILE A 37 3.53 1.32 -19.35
N PRO A 38 3.94 1.88 -20.50
CA PRO A 38 4.46 3.24 -20.57
C PRO A 38 3.50 4.25 -19.96
N GLY A 39 4.01 5.13 -19.09
CA GLY A 39 3.20 6.17 -18.44
C GLY A 39 2.27 5.69 -17.33
N ILE A 40 2.19 4.39 -17.00
CA ILE A 40 1.27 3.92 -15.94
C ILE A 40 1.63 4.44 -14.54
N SER A 41 2.91 4.72 -14.32
CA SER A 41 3.50 5.11 -13.04
C SER A 41 4.79 5.87 -13.29
N ALA A 42 5.09 6.80 -12.37
CA ALA A 42 6.31 7.60 -12.28
C ALA A 42 7.29 7.05 -11.23
N ALA A 43 6.96 5.95 -10.54
CA ALA A 43 7.83 5.29 -9.54
C ALA A 43 8.96 4.50 -10.21
N GLY A 44 9.87 5.22 -10.86
CA GLY A 44 10.87 4.75 -11.82
C GLY A 44 10.62 5.39 -13.18
N LYS A 45 11.67 5.97 -13.78
CA LYS A 45 11.58 6.76 -15.02
C LYS A 45 11.21 5.93 -16.25
N THR A 46 11.64 4.67 -16.30
CA THR A 46 11.40 3.76 -17.43
C THR A 46 10.67 2.48 -16.99
N PRO A 47 10.06 1.71 -17.92
CA PRO A 47 9.57 0.37 -17.61
C PRO A 47 10.61 -0.56 -16.97
N GLU A 48 11.89 -0.45 -17.34
CA GLU A 48 12.95 -1.27 -16.76
C GLU A 48 13.26 -0.87 -15.33
N ASP A 49 13.35 0.44 -15.04
CA ASP A 49 13.53 0.94 -13.67
C ASP A 49 12.43 0.41 -12.74
N ARG A 50 11.19 0.42 -13.24
CA ARG A 50 9.99 -0.04 -12.52
C ARG A 50 10.01 -1.52 -12.15
N LYS A 51 10.82 -2.36 -12.81
CA LYS A 51 10.99 -3.77 -12.43
C LYS A 51 11.72 -3.93 -11.11
N TYR A 52 12.65 -3.03 -10.81
CA TYR A 52 13.56 -3.15 -9.67
C TYR A 52 13.27 -2.13 -8.57
N THR A 53 12.33 -1.20 -8.75
CA THR A 53 11.96 -0.19 -7.74
C THR A 53 11.71 -0.81 -6.36
N ALA A 54 10.92 -1.89 -6.27
CA ALA A 54 10.64 -2.53 -4.99
C ALA A 54 11.88 -3.17 -4.34
N CYS A 55 12.80 -3.73 -5.14
CA CYS A 55 14.08 -4.24 -4.65
C CYS A 55 14.98 -3.10 -4.15
N ALA A 56 15.08 -2.02 -4.92
CA ALA A 56 15.88 -0.86 -4.58
C ALA A 56 15.38 -0.15 -3.32
N ASP A 57 14.06 0.02 -3.20
CA ASP A 57 13.43 0.59 -2.01
C ASP A 57 13.65 -0.32 -0.79
N ALA A 58 13.50 -1.64 -0.92
CA ALA A 58 13.78 -2.56 0.19
C ALA A 58 15.25 -2.53 0.64
N GLU A 59 16.17 -2.46 -0.33
CA GLU A 59 17.61 -2.36 -0.08
C GLU A 59 17.98 -1.08 0.67
N PHE A 60 17.46 0.06 0.19
CA PHE A 60 17.68 1.34 0.84
C PHE A 60 17.03 1.40 2.24
N LEU A 61 15.81 0.86 2.39
CA LEU A 61 15.13 0.79 3.69
C LEU A 61 15.99 0.04 4.72
N TYR A 62 16.60 -1.08 4.31
CA TYR A 62 17.34 -1.96 5.22
C TYR A 62 18.76 -1.45 5.51
N TYR A 63 19.56 -1.15 4.50
CA TYR A 63 20.96 -0.75 4.67
C TYR A 63 21.16 0.77 4.84
N GLY A 64 20.27 1.58 4.27
CA GLY A 64 20.38 3.04 4.30
C GLY A 64 21.32 3.61 3.24
N ALA A 65 21.60 4.90 3.38
CA ALA A 65 22.23 5.72 2.35
C ALA A 65 23.75 5.50 2.12
N GLU A 66 24.45 4.87 3.05
CA GLU A 66 25.91 4.69 3.04
C GLU A 66 26.31 3.26 2.61
N HIS A 67 25.46 2.63 1.80
CA HIS A 67 25.63 1.26 1.31
C HIS A 67 25.77 1.24 -0.21
N GLN A 68 26.72 0.44 -0.71
CA GLN A 68 26.88 0.18 -2.13
C GLN A 68 25.75 -0.73 -2.63
N ALA A 69 24.67 -0.12 -3.09
CA ALA A 69 23.48 -0.86 -3.47
C ALA A 69 23.70 -1.75 -4.71
N GLN A 70 23.21 -2.98 -4.66
CA GLN A 70 23.02 -3.85 -5.83
C GLN A 70 21.92 -3.30 -6.74
N TYR A 71 20.85 -2.77 -6.14
CA TYR A 71 19.76 -2.08 -6.83
C TYR A 71 19.70 -0.62 -6.35
N PRO A 72 20.31 0.34 -7.07
CA PRO A 72 20.23 1.75 -6.70
C PRO A 72 18.80 2.27 -6.85
N LEU A 73 18.43 3.27 -6.03
CA LEU A 73 17.13 3.92 -6.15
C LEU A 73 16.94 4.45 -7.59
N PRO A 74 15.84 4.07 -8.27
CA PRO A 74 15.67 4.39 -9.67
C PRO A 74 15.50 5.90 -9.86
N PRO A 75 15.95 6.46 -11.00
CA PRO A 75 15.71 7.85 -11.31
C PRO A 75 14.20 8.11 -11.42
N LEU A 76 13.76 9.28 -10.97
CA LEU A 76 12.39 9.77 -11.11
C LEU A 76 12.36 10.96 -12.07
N ALA A 77 11.18 11.26 -12.63
CA ALA A 77 11.00 12.47 -13.44
C ALA A 77 11.18 13.74 -12.59
N ALA A 78 10.65 13.71 -11.37
CA ALA A 78 10.86 14.65 -10.29
C ALA A 78 10.54 13.93 -8.97
N GLY A 79 11.01 14.48 -7.85
CA GLY A 79 10.82 13.84 -6.54
C GLY A 79 12.02 13.02 -6.09
N ALA A 80 11.87 12.44 -4.90
CA ALA A 80 12.76 11.42 -4.34
C ALA A 80 11.91 10.22 -3.89
N SER A 81 12.49 9.01 -3.84
CA SER A 81 11.76 7.82 -3.39
C SER A 81 11.20 8.03 -1.97
N PRO A 82 9.94 7.66 -1.70
CA PRO A 82 9.32 7.82 -0.38
C PRO A 82 9.97 6.90 0.67
N VAL A 83 10.79 5.93 0.24
CA VAL A 83 11.61 5.12 1.15
C VAL A 83 12.52 5.96 2.04
N LEU A 84 12.94 7.16 1.61
CA LEU A 84 13.74 8.08 2.43
C LEU A 84 12.99 8.47 3.71
N ILE A 85 11.67 8.64 3.62
CA ILE A 85 10.79 8.95 4.75
C ILE A 85 10.72 7.75 5.69
N SER A 86 10.43 6.58 5.15
CA SER A 86 10.32 5.35 5.93
C SER A 86 11.64 4.98 6.60
N ARG A 87 12.78 5.10 5.89
CA ARG A 87 14.11 4.83 6.42
C ARG A 87 14.45 5.77 7.57
N ALA A 88 14.19 7.07 7.43
CA ALA A 88 14.48 8.04 8.49
C ALA A 88 13.79 7.68 9.81
N VAL A 89 12.53 7.24 9.74
CA VAL A 89 11.77 6.80 10.91
C VAL A 89 12.25 5.44 11.43
N VAL A 90 12.40 4.45 10.54
CA VAL A 90 12.85 3.10 10.90
C VAL A 90 14.19 3.13 11.63
N GLU A 91 15.15 3.91 11.13
CA GLU A 91 16.47 4.09 11.74
C GLU A 91 16.36 4.71 13.15
N ALA A 92 15.47 5.67 13.34
CA ALA A 92 15.28 6.34 14.62
C ALA A 92 14.53 5.51 15.66
N CYS A 93 13.49 4.77 15.24
CA CYS A 93 12.69 3.92 16.13
C CYS A 93 13.50 2.72 16.65
N LYS A 94 14.55 2.28 15.94
CA LYS A 94 15.37 1.09 16.29
C LYS A 94 14.51 -0.15 16.55
N THR A 95 13.40 -0.26 15.84
CA THR A 95 12.42 -1.35 15.95
C THR A 95 12.68 -2.43 14.91
N PRO A 96 12.22 -3.68 15.13
CA PRO A 96 12.24 -4.71 14.12
C PRO A 96 11.54 -4.27 12.84
N VAL A 97 12.18 -4.57 11.71
CA VAL A 97 11.64 -4.41 10.36
C VAL A 97 11.56 -5.79 9.72
N TYR A 98 10.41 -6.11 9.17
CA TYR A 98 10.21 -7.34 8.42
C TYR A 98 9.90 -6.99 6.97
N VAL A 99 10.70 -7.51 6.05
CA VAL A 99 10.51 -7.33 4.62
C VAL A 99 10.04 -8.66 4.03
N PHE A 100 8.91 -8.64 3.34
CA PHE A 100 8.27 -9.81 2.77
C PHE A 100 8.28 -9.73 1.25
N ASN A 101 8.71 -10.81 0.60
CA ASN A 101 8.58 -10.96 -0.84
C ASN A 101 7.29 -11.74 -1.14
N ALA A 102 6.27 -11.05 -1.66
CA ALA A 102 5.01 -11.66 -2.07
C ALA A 102 5.01 -12.11 -3.54
N GLY A 103 6.02 -11.75 -4.33
CA GLY A 103 6.07 -12.07 -5.76
C GLY A 103 6.82 -11.03 -6.58
N LEU A 104 8.10 -10.86 -6.30
CA LEU A 104 9.02 -10.03 -7.09
C LEU A 104 9.66 -10.82 -8.24
N PRO A 105 10.03 -10.18 -9.35
CA PRO A 105 10.70 -10.85 -10.47
C PRO A 105 12.14 -11.28 -10.12
N SER A 106 12.75 -10.60 -9.15
CA SER A 106 14.08 -10.90 -8.61
C SER A 106 14.05 -10.75 -7.10
N ALA A 107 14.83 -11.59 -6.39
CA ALA A 107 14.97 -11.46 -4.95
C ALA A 107 15.67 -10.13 -4.58
N PRO A 108 15.18 -9.39 -3.56
CA PRO A 108 15.88 -8.22 -3.04
C PRO A 108 17.26 -8.58 -2.46
N ALA A 109 18.22 -7.66 -2.51
CA ALA A 109 19.56 -7.84 -1.93
C ALA A 109 19.59 -7.68 -0.40
N VAL A 110 18.48 -7.98 0.29
CA VAL A 110 18.31 -7.86 1.74
C VAL A 110 17.70 -9.13 2.32
N PRO A 111 17.89 -9.40 3.62
CA PRO A 111 17.14 -10.45 4.30
C PRO A 111 15.64 -10.23 4.13
N THR A 112 14.99 -11.15 3.43
CA THR A 112 13.55 -11.13 3.18
C THR A 112 12.91 -12.46 3.57
N ILE A 113 11.64 -12.39 3.95
CA ILE A 113 10.79 -13.56 4.13
C ILE A 113 10.09 -13.80 2.80
N ASP A 114 10.45 -14.88 2.12
CA ASP A 114 9.77 -15.30 0.90
C ASP A 114 8.44 -15.98 1.23
N LEU A 115 7.35 -15.48 0.63
CA LEU A 115 6.00 -15.99 0.80
C LEU A 115 5.59 -16.98 -0.30
N GLY A 116 6.50 -17.35 -1.21
CA GLY A 116 6.23 -18.34 -2.25
C GLY A 116 5.24 -17.89 -3.32
N GLY A 117 5.11 -16.57 -3.51
CA GLY A 117 4.28 -16.00 -4.58
C GLY A 117 5.06 -15.75 -5.87
N PHE A 118 4.35 -15.21 -6.87
CA PHE A 118 4.90 -14.95 -8.20
C PHE A 118 4.54 -13.54 -8.68
N PRO A 119 5.35 -12.93 -9.56
CA PRO A 119 4.99 -11.70 -10.25
C PRO A 119 3.61 -11.79 -10.89
N ALA A 120 2.73 -10.82 -10.63
CA ALA A 120 1.43 -10.77 -11.29
C ALA A 120 1.58 -10.39 -12.76
N ARG A 121 0.86 -11.08 -13.64
CA ARG A 121 0.67 -10.69 -15.04
C ARG A 121 -0.07 -9.35 -15.12
N CYS A 122 -0.03 -8.72 -16.29
CA CYS A 122 -0.74 -7.47 -16.49
C CYS A 122 -2.25 -7.66 -16.27
N LEU A 123 -2.85 -6.80 -15.46
CA LEU A 123 -4.27 -6.91 -15.06
C LEU A 123 -5.22 -6.86 -16.26
N SER A 124 -4.82 -6.25 -17.37
CA SER A 124 -5.63 -6.13 -18.59
C SER A 124 -5.86 -7.47 -19.30
N HIS A 125 -5.14 -8.53 -18.90
CA HIS A 125 -5.41 -9.90 -19.34
C HIS A 125 -6.53 -10.57 -18.55
N GLY A 126 -6.91 -10.02 -17.39
CA GLY A 126 -7.91 -10.59 -16.50
C GLY A 126 -7.43 -11.88 -15.83
N ASN A 127 -6.15 -12.23 -15.86
CA ASN A 127 -5.59 -13.44 -15.24
C ASN A 127 -4.26 -13.14 -14.53
N ALA A 128 -4.23 -12.06 -13.73
CA ALA A 128 -3.05 -11.56 -13.04
C ALA A 128 -2.25 -12.66 -12.32
N MET A 129 -2.89 -13.58 -11.61
CA MET A 129 -2.25 -14.66 -10.86
C MET A 129 -3.05 -15.96 -10.96
N GLU A 130 -2.39 -17.09 -10.68
CA GLU A 130 -3.10 -18.35 -10.48
C GLU A 130 -3.87 -18.32 -9.16
N LEU A 131 -5.11 -18.82 -9.15
CA LEU A 131 -5.95 -18.82 -7.94
C LEU A 131 -5.30 -19.57 -6.76
N ALA A 132 -4.58 -20.66 -7.06
CA ALA A 132 -3.84 -21.41 -6.04
C ALA A 132 -2.77 -20.54 -5.35
N THR A 133 -2.09 -19.68 -6.11
CA THR A 133 -1.11 -18.72 -5.57
C THR A 133 -1.79 -17.69 -4.67
N VAL A 134 -2.96 -17.16 -5.08
CA VAL A 134 -3.73 -16.21 -4.25
C VAL A 134 -4.17 -16.84 -2.93
N LYS A 135 -4.67 -18.08 -2.96
CA LYS A 135 -5.04 -18.83 -1.75
C LYS A 135 -3.85 -19.07 -0.83
N HIS A 136 -2.72 -19.50 -1.40
CA HIS A 136 -1.48 -19.68 -0.64
C HIS A 136 -1.01 -18.38 0.03
N LEU A 137 -1.01 -17.27 -0.71
CA LEU A 137 -0.61 -15.97 -0.18
C LEU A 137 -1.56 -15.45 0.90
N LEU A 138 -2.87 -15.74 0.82
CA LEU A 138 -3.81 -15.46 1.90
C LEU A 138 -3.45 -16.23 3.18
N GLU A 139 -3.18 -17.54 3.05
CA GLU A 139 -2.77 -18.39 4.18
C GLU A 139 -1.47 -17.89 4.82
N GLN A 140 -0.49 -17.52 4.00
CA GLN A 140 0.75 -16.89 4.46
C GLN A 140 0.50 -15.57 5.19
N GLY A 141 -0.38 -14.72 4.64
CA GLY A 141 -0.79 -13.47 5.28
C GLY A 141 -1.39 -13.70 6.66
N LEU A 142 -2.36 -14.62 6.77
CA LEU A 142 -3.01 -14.96 8.03
C LEU A 142 -2.02 -15.52 9.07
N LEU A 143 -1.10 -16.38 8.63
CA LEU A 143 -0.05 -16.96 9.48
C LEU A 143 0.88 -15.87 10.04
N TRP A 144 1.42 -15.03 9.16
CA TRP A 144 2.36 -13.99 9.57
C TRP A 144 1.71 -12.86 10.36
N GLY A 145 0.47 -12.48 10.03
CA GLY A 145 -0.30 -11.52 10.81
C GLY A 145 -0.47 -12.00 12.26
N SER A 146 -0.85 -13.27 12.46
CA SER A 146 -0.96 -13.87 13.79
C SER A 146 0.38 -13.91 14.52
N LYS A 147 1.45 -14.28 13.82
CA LYS A 147 2.81 -14.40 14.39
C LYS A 147 3.38 -13.05 14.83
N LEU A 148 3.21 -12.01 14.02
CA LEU A 148 3.73 -10.67 14.31
C LEU A 148 2.93 -9.96 15.40
N ALA A 149 1.62 -10.22 15.48
CA ALA A 149 0.74 -9.68 16.52
C ALA A 149 0.84 -10.39 17.88
N ALA A 150 1.73 -11.37 18.03
CA ALA A 150 1.89 -12.13 19.27
C ALA A 150 2.33 -11.27 20.46
N ASN A 151 3.05 -10.17 20.20
CA ASN A 151 3.38 -9.17 21.22
C ASN A 151 2.31 -8.08 21.24
N ARG A 152 1.48 -8.06 22.29
CA ARG A 152 0.33 -7.15 22.43
C ARG A 152 0.69 -5.73 22.86
N ASP A 153 1.93 -5.48 23.27
CA ASP A 153 2.42 -4.15 23.66
C ASP A 153 2.86 -3.30 22.46
N ARG A 154 2.55 -3.75 21.24
CA ARG A 154 2.96 -3.16 19.98
C ARG A 154 1.81 -3.19 18.99
N TYR A 155 1.92 -2.37 17.96
CA TYR A 155 1.00 -2.36 16.82
C TYR A 155 1.79 -2.59 15.53
N LEU A 156 1.09 -3.05 14.48
CA LEU A 156 1.72 -3.31 13.19
C LEU A 156 1.54 -2.11 12.25
N VAL A 157 2.62 -1.75 11.56
CA VAL A 157 2.59 -0.80 10.44
C VAL A 157 2.85 -1.60 9.17
N LEU A 158 1.79 -1.84 8.38
CA LEU A 158 1.83 -2.65 7.17
C LEU A 158 1.98 -1.74 5.95
N GLY A 159 3.21 -1.56 5.48
CA GLY A 159 3.54 -0.83 4.25
C GLY A 159 3.67 -1.71 3.02
N GLU A 160 3.64 -1.09 1.85
CA GLU A 160 3.75 -1.77 0.56
C GLU A 160 4.75 -1.10 -0.38
N CYS A 161 5.29 -1.88 -1.32
CA CYS A 161 5.82 -1.35 -2.56
C CYS A 161 5.46 -2.25 -3.74
N VAL A 162 4.51 -1.76 -4.55
CA VAL A 162 4.09 -2.33 -5.83
C VAL A 162 3.97 -1.22 -6.87
N VAL A 163 4.91 -1.15 -7.80
CA VAL A 163 4.76 -0.24 -8.94
C VAL A 163 3.55 -0.64 -9.78
N GLY A 164 2.69 0.31 -10.11
CA GLY A 164 1.41 0.03 -10.77
C GLY A 164 0.28 -0.35 -9.80
N GLY A 165 0.56 -0.44 -8.48
CA GLY A 165 -0.39 -0.82 -7.43
C GLY A 165 -1.64 0.06 -7.34
N THR A 166 -1.56 1.33 -7.74
CA THR A 166 -2.76 2.20 -7.82
C THR A 166 -3.76 1.75 -8.89
N THR A 167 -3.29 1.07 -9.93
CA THR A 167 -4.14 0.54 -11.02
C THR A 167 -4.78 -0.78 -10.62
N THR A 168 -4.04 -1.68 -9.97
CA THR A 168 -4.60 -2.91 -9.39
C THR A 168 -5.56 -2.58 -8.24
N ALA A 169 -5.29 -1.54 -7.45
CA ALA A 169 -6.22 -1.02 -6.44
C ALA A 169 -7.55 -0.55 -7.07
N LEU A 170 -7.49 0.22 -8.17
CA LEU A 170 -8.69 0.59 -8.93
C LEU A 170 -9.45 -0.65 -9.41
N ALA A 171 -8.73 -1.66 -9.89
CA ALA A 171 -9.32 -2.91 -10.38
C ALA A 171 -10.07 -3.68 -9.28
N ILE A 172 -9.47 -3.83 -8.10
CA ILE A 172 -10.10 -4.47 -6.94
C ILE A 172 -11.34 -3.69 -6.50
N LEU A 173 -11.21 -2.37 -6.30
CA LEU A 173 -12.34 -1.54 -5.86
C LEU A 173 -13.51 -1.61 -6.85
N THR A 174 -13.23 -1.47 -8.15
CA THR A 174 -14.23 -1.54 -9.22
C THR A 174 -14.87 -2.93 -9.30
N GLY A 175 -14.07 -4.00 -9.19
CA GLY A 175 -14.55 -5.37 -9.19
C GLY A 175 -15.41 -5.74 -7.98
N LEU A 176 -15.17 -5.10 -6.84
CA LEU A 176 -16.02 -5.19 -5.64
C LEU A 176 -17.28 -4.31 -5.73
N GLY A 177 -17.46 -3.55 -6.82
CA GLY A 177 -18.61 -2.68 -7.03
C GLY A 177 -18.49 -1.28 -6.40
N ILE A 178 -17.30 -0.90 -5.92
CA ILE A 178 -17.05 0.40 -5.33
C ILE A 178 -16.78 1.42 -6.44
N PRO A 179 -17.46 2.59 -6.46
CA PRO A 179 -17.25 3.59 -7.49
C PRO A 179 -15.93 4.34 -7.26
N ALA A 180 -14.84 3.77 -7.74
CA ALA A 180 -13.46 4.24 -7.58
C ALA A 180 -12.88 4.92 -8.81
N GLU A 181 -13.60 4.93 -9.94
CA GLU A 181 -13.22 5.67 -11.14
C GLU A 181 -12.98 7.15 -10.83
N GLY A 182 -11.86 7.70 -11.31
CA GLY A 182 -11.47 9.09 -11.03
C GLY A 182 -10.96 9.36 -9.60
N LYS A 183 -10.93 8.36 -8.71
CA LYS A 183 -10.63 8.59 -7.27
C LYS A 183 -9.31 8.01 -6.78
N VAL A 184 -8.71 7.07 -7.51
CA VAL A 184 -7.40 6.53 -7.12
C VAL A 184 -6.28 7.54 -7.37
N ASN A 185 -5.29 7.60 -6.48
CA ASN A 185 -4.15 8.50 -6.68
C ASN A 185 -3.15 7.94 -7.70
N SER A 186 -2.14 8.74 -8.02
CA SER A 186 -1.00 8.36 -8.85
C SER A 186 0.31 8.88 -8.30
N SER A 187 1.44 8.33 -8.72
CA SER A 187 2.75 8.97 -8.47
C SER A 187 3.00 10.19 -9.38
N HIS A 188 2.15 10.38 -10.39
CA HIS A 188 2.14 11.55 -11.26
C HIS A 188 1.47 12.75 -10.57
N PRO A 189 1.89 14.00 -10.89
CA PRO A 189 1.27 15.21 -10.35
C PRO A 189 -0.18 15.39 -10.81
N ILE A 190 -0.50 14.88 -12.01
CA ILE A 190 -1.86 14.75 -12.51
C ILE A 190 -2.12 13.28 -12.76
N CYS A 191 -3.17 12.73 -12.15
CA CYS A 191 -3.49 11.32 -12.28
C CYS A 191 -3.89 10.94 -13.72
N ASN A 192 -3.30 9.85 -14.22
CA ASN A 192 -3.56 9.23 -15.52
C ASN A 192 -4.81 8.32 -15.50
N HIS A 193 -5.96 8.86 -15.06
CA HIS A 193 -7.19 8.11 -14.83
C HIS A 193 -7.66 7.31 -16.04
N ASP A 194 -7.75 7.93 -17.22
CA ASP A 194 -8.25 7.28 -18.43
C ASP A 194 -7.45 6.01 -18.78
N GLN A 195 -6.13 6.09 -18.65
CA GLN A 195 -5.25 4.94 -18.89
C GLN A 195 -5.51 3.81 -17.91
N LYS A 196 -5.66 4.13 -16.62
CA LYS A 196 -5.96 3.16 -15.58
C LYS A 196 -7.34 2.52 -15.79
N SER A 197 -8.37 3.32 -16.03
CA SER A 197 -9.74 2.85 -16.28
C SER A 197 -9.79 1.91 -17.49
N ALA A 198 -9.11 2.24 -18.59
CA ALA A 198 -9.08 1.39 -19.78
C ALA A 198 -8.50 0.00 -19.50
N LEU A 199 -7.39 -0.07 -18.75
CA LEU A 199 -6.77 -1.35 -18.37
C LEU A 199 -7.66 -2.16 -17.44
N VAL A 200 -8.26 -1.50 -16.44
CA VAL A 200 -9.16 -2.12 -15.47
C VAL A 200 -10.36 -2.72 -16.16
N GLN A 201 -11.02 -1.99 -17.06
CA GLN A 201 -12.16 -2.52 -17.80
C GLN A 201 -11.78 -3.70 -18.68
N ALA A 202 -10.65 -3.62 -19.39
CA ALA A 202 -10.15 -4.74 -20.19
C ALA A 202 -9.93 -6.01 -19.35
N GLY A 203 -9.40 -5.87 -18.13
CA GLY A 203 -9.19 -6.98 -17.20
C GLY A 203 -10.49 -7.58 -16.66
N LEU A 204 -11.40 -6.72 -16.18
CA LEU A 204 -12.69 -7.13 -15.62
C LEU A 204 -13.60 -7.76 -16.68
N ASP A 205 -13.59 -7.26 -17.92
CA ASP A 205 -14.37 -7.85 -19.01
C ASP A 205 -13.88 -9.25 -19.38
N LYS A 206 -12.57 -9.47 -19.45
CA LYS A 206 -11.99 -10.81 -19.67
C LYS A 206 -12.29 -11.76 -18.51
N MET A 207 -12.29 -11.26 -17.27
CA MET A 207 -12.74 -12.05 -16.12
C MET A 207 -14.19 -12.51 -16.30
N ARG A 208 -15.11 -11.59 -16.64
CA ARG A 208 -16.53 -11.89 -16.87
C ARG A 208 -16.73 -12.90 -18.01
N GLN A 209 -16.01 -12.73 -19.13
CA GLN A 209 -16.09 -13.64 -20.28
C GLN A 209 -15.67 -15.09 -19.93
N ARG A 210 -14.65 -15.26 -19.08
CA ARG A 210 -14.25 -16.60 -18.62
C ARG A 210 -15.28 -17.22 -17.69
N ALA A 211 -15.92 -16.42 -16.83
CA ALA A 211 -17.00 -16.88 -15.97
C ALA A 211 -18.23 -17.34 -16.78
N THR A 212 -18.57 -16.66 -17.89
CA THR A 212 -19.71 -17.06 -18.73
C THR A 212 -19.50 -18.34 -19.53
N ASN A 213 -18.25 -18.80 -19.71
CA ASN A 213 -17.94 -20.08 -20.35
C ASN A 213 -18.21 -21.30 -19.43
N TYR A 214 -18.47 -21.06 -18.14
CA TYR A 214 -18.98 -22.05 -17.19
C TYR A 214 -20.38 -21.62 -16.76
N PRO A 215 -21.46 -22.16 -17.37
CA PRO A 215 -22.82 -21.74 -17.04
C PRO A 215 -23.14 -22.07 -15.58
N LEU A 216 -23.08 -21.07 -14.70
CA LEU A 216 -23.64 -21.14 -13.37
C LEU A 216 -25.18 -21.03 -13.49
N PRO A 217 -25.95 -21.80 -12.70
CA PRO A 217 -27.41 -21.72 -12.74
C PRO A 217 -27.88 -20.29 -12.49
N ILE A 218 -28.76 -19.80 -13.37
CA ILE A 218 -29.40 -18.49 -13.23
C ILE A 218 -30.40 -18.57 -12.07
N THR A 219 -29.96 -18.20 -10.87
CA THR A 219 -30.85 -17.72 -9.81
C THR A 219 -30.83 -16.19 -9.83
N HIS A 220 -31.97 -15.53 -9.60
CA HIS A 220 -32.18 -14.07 -9.71
C HIS A 220 -31.41 -13.19 -8.69
N TYR A 221 -30.22 -13.59 -8.27
CA TYR A 221 -29.21 -12.78 -7.61
C TYR A 221 -27.87 -13.14 -8.25
N GLN A 222 -27.32 -12.28 -9.11
CA GLN A 222 -25.97 -12.50 -9.66
C GLN A 222 -24.96 -12.62 -8.52
N PRO A 223 -23.97 -13.52 -8.63
CA PRO A 223 -23.03 -13.77 -7.55
C PRO A 223 -22.18 -12.53 -7.30
N LYS A 224 -22.04 -12.16 -6.02
CA LYS A 224 -20.92 -11.35 -5.55
C LYS A 224 -19.65 -12.07 -6.02
N VAL A 225 -18.81 -11.41 -6.83
CA VAL A 225 -17.56 -12.02 -7.32
C VAL A 225 -16.76 -12.49 -6.12
N ASP A 226 -16.31 -13.76 -6.12
CA ASP A 226 -15.44 -14.26 -5.06
C ASP A 226 -14.20 -13.36 -4.97
N PRO A 227 -13.88 -12.79 -3.79
CA PRO A 227 -12.78 -11.84 -3.69
C PRO A 227 -11.43 -12.46 -4.08
N LEU A 228 -11.22 -13.77 -3.91
CA LEU A 228 -9.97 -14.42 -4.33
C LEU A 228 -9.88 -14.60 -5.85
N GLU A 229 -11.01 -14.89 -6.51
CA GLU A 229 -11.08 -14.92 -7.98
C GLU A 229 -10.87 -13.53 -8.59
N LEU A 230 -11.38 -12.49 -7.92
CA LEU A 230 -11.17 -11.11 -8.34
C LEU A 230 -9.68 -10.73 -8.27
N ILE A 231 -9.02 -11.01 -7.14
CA ILE A 231 -7.58 -10.78 -6.98
C ILE A 231 -6.78 -11.58 -8.01
N ALA A 232 -7.10 -12.87 -8.19
CA ALA A 232 -6.43 -13.72 -9.18
C ALA A 232 -6.58 -13.16 -10.60
N SER A 233 -7.68 -12.46 -10.87
CA SER A 233 -7.93 -11.89 -12.19
C SER A 233 -7.23 -10.56 -12.42
N VAL A 234 -7.30 -9.61 -11.47
CA VAL A 234 -6.90 -8.22 -11.73
C VAL A 234 -6.10 -7.56 -10.59
N GLY A 235 -5.79 -8.29 -9.52
CA GLY A 235 -5.02 -7.79 -8.39
C GLY A 235 -3.52 -7.94 -8.53
N ASP A 236 -2.81 -7.74 -7.42
CA ASP A 236 -1.39 -8.00 -7.25
C ASP A 236 -1.15 -8.83 -5.97
N PRO A 237 0.01 -9.49 -5.83
CA PRO A 237 0.24 -10.39 -4.70
C PRO A 237 0.30 -9.69 -3.34
N MET A 238 0.66 -8.40 -3.28
CA MET A 238 0.74 -7.68 -2.01
C MET A 238 -0.66 -7.52 -1.38
N GLN A 239 -1.67 -7.22 -2.20
CA GLN A 239 -3.03 -6.97 -1.72
C GLN A 239 -3.60 -8.10 -0.85
N VAL A 240 -3.47 -9.36 -1.30
CA VAL A 240 -4.01 -10.52 -0.56
C VAL A 240 -3.20 -10.84 0.70
N VAL A 241 -1.88 -10.65 0.63
CA VAL A 241 -0.99 -10.87 1.78
C VAL A 241 -1.31 -9.86 2.88
N VAL A 242 -1.35 -8.57 2.56
CA VAL A 242 -1.63 -7.51 3.54
C VAL A 242 -3.04 -7.66 4.10
N ALA A 243 -4.03 -8.01 3.26
CA ALA A 243 -5.38 -8.29 3.73
C ALA A 243 -5.41 -9.44 4.75
N GLY A 244 -4.74 -10.56 4.46
CA GLY A 244 -4.60 -11.69 5.40
C GLY A 244 -3.88 -11.30 6.69
N MET A 245 -2.77 -10.56 6.58
CA MET A 245 -2.01 -10.09 7.75
C MET A 245 -2.86 -9.21 8.65
N ALA A 246 -3.57 -8.22 8.09
CA ALA A 246 -4.40 -7.29 8.84
C ALA A 246 -5.63 -7.97 9.47
N ILE A 247 -6.31 -8.86 8.74
CA ILE A 247 -7.42 -9.68 9.28
C ILE A 247 -6.95 -10.44 10.53
N ALA A 248 -5.81 -11.12 10.46
CA ALA A 248 -5.30 -11.91 11.58
C ALA A 248 -4.79 -11.04 12.73
N ALA A 249 -4.01 -10.00 12.43
CA ALA A 249 -3.39 -9.13 13.44
C ALA A 249 -4.41 -8.30 14.22
N SER A 250 -5.46 -7.79 13.55
CA SER A 250 -6.53 -7.00 14.19
C SER A 250 -7.20 -7.72 15.36
N ARG A 251 -7.15 -9.05 15.41
CA ARG A 251 -7.72 -9.84 16.52
C ARG A 251 -6.94 -9.68 17.83
N SER A 252 -5.72 -9.14 17.77
CA SER A 252 -4.79 -9.08 18.91
C SER A 252 -4.15 -7.72 19.14
N CYS A 253 -3.95 -6.90 18.11
CA CYS A 253 -3.32 -5.58 18.24
C CYS A 253 -3.82 -4.59 17.19
N GLY A 254 -3.46 -3.31 17.37
CA GLY A 254 -3.71 -2.27 16.37
C GLY A 254 -2.94 -2.52 15.07
N VAL A 255 -3.54 -2.15 13.95
CA VAL A 255 -2.99 -2.28 12.60
C VAL A 255 -3.15 -0.95 11.86
N LEU A 256 -2.01 -0.42 11.40
CA LEU A 256 -1.93 0.72 10.50
C LEU A 256 -1.64 0.21 9.09
N LEU A 257 -2.64 0.26 8.21
CA LEU A 257 -2.46 0.03 6.78
C LEU A 257 -1.77 1.27 6.20
N ALA A 258 -0.46 1.19 5.99
CA ALA A 258 0.41 2.32 5.67
C ALA A 258 0.54 2.51 4.16
N GLY A 259 -0.29 3.38 3.60
CA GLY A 259 -0.31 3.71 2.19
C GLY A 259 -1.60 4.44 1.80
N GLY A 260 -1.67 4.82 0.52
CA GLY A 260 -2.78 5.59 -0.02
C GLY A 260 -3.97 4.74 -0.46
N THR A 261 -4.48 5.02 -1.65
CA THR A 261 -5.64 4.33 -2.22
C THR A 261 -5.47 2.82 -2.37
N GLN A 262 -4.22 2.32 -2.44
CA GLN A 262 -3.91 0.89 -2.37
C GLN A 262 -4.39 0.28 -1.05
N MET A 263 -4.16 0.94 0.07
CA MET A 263 -4.57 0.45 1.39
C MET A 263 -6.08 0.57 1.62
N LEU A 264 -6.76 1.51 0.96
CA LEU A 264 -8.23 1.50 0.90
C LEU A 264 -8.77 0.30 0.12
N ALA A 265 -8.11 -0.09 -0.98
CA ALA A 265 -8.45 -1.32 -1.71
C ALA A 265 -8.20 -2.57 -0.86
N VAL A 266 -7.10 -2.62 -0.11
CA VAL A 266 -6.82 -3.69 0.86
C VAL A 266 -7.88 -3.74 1.95
N TYR A 267 -8.28 -2.60 2.53
CA TYR A 267 -9.34 -2.56 3.55
C TYR A 267 -10.68 -3.09 3.00
N ALA A 268 -11.07 -2.67 1.80
CA ALA A 268 -12.26 -3.20 1.12
C ALA A 268 -12.15 -4.71 0.88
N LEU A 269 -10.98 -5.18 0.48
CA LEU A 269 -10.70 -6.57 0.23
C LEU A 269 -10.73 -7.41 1.51
N MET A 270 -10.21 -6.89 2.62
CA MET A 270 -10.28 -7.52 3.93
C MET A 270 -11.73 -7.82 4.30
N ASN A 271 -12.61 -6.83 4.19
CA ASN A 271 -14.03 -7.01 4.48
C ASN A 271 -14.67 -8.04 3.55
N ALA A 272 -14.38 -7.99 2.25
CA ALA A 272 -14.91 -8.95 1.28
C ALA A 272 -14.46 -10.39 1.58
N ILE A 273 -13.17 -10.60 1.87
CA ILE A 273 -12.61 -11.90 2.24
C ILE A 273 -13.18 -12.38 3.57
N ALA A 274 -13.20 -11.53 4.59
CA ALA A 274 -13.72 -11.85 5.91
C ALA A 274 -15.18 -12.33 5.84
N GLN A 275 -16.00 -11.65 5.05
CA GLN A 275 -17.39 -12.05 4.82
C GLN A 275 -17.51 -13.34 4.01
N ALA A 276 -16.79 -13.47 2.90
CA ALA A 276 -16.90 -14.63 2.00
C ALA A 276 -16.40 -15.93 2.66
N TYR A 277 -15.37 -15.84 3.50
CA TYR A 277 -14.70 -16.98 4.13
C TYR A 277 -14.94 -17.08 5.64
N ASN A 278 -15.87 -16.28 6.17
CA ASN A 278 -16.23 -16.22 7.59
C ASN A 278 -15.01 -16.09 8.52
N LEU A 279 -14.07 -15.20 8.16
CA LEU A 279 -12.88 -14.93 8.96
C LEU A 279 -13.19 -13.78 9.94
N PRO A 280 -13.05 -13.98 11.26
CA PRO A 280 -13.23 -12.89 12.21
C PRO A 280 -12.12 -11.84 12.04
N TRP A 281 -12.42 -10.58 12.28
CA TRP A 281 -11.46 -9.48 12.36
C TRP A 281 -12.08 -8.37 13.21
N GLN A 282 -11.27 -7.42 13.68
CA GLN A 282 -11.73 -6.30 14.52
C GLN A 282 -11.54 -4.98 13.76
N PRO A 283 -12.59 -4.42 13.13
CA PRO A 283 -12.48 -3.17 12.39
C PRO A 283 -11.98 -1.99 13.23
N GLU A 284 -12.34 -1.94 14.52
CA GLU A 284 -11.90 -0.93 15.48
C GLU A 284 -10.37 -0.88 15.66
N GLU A 285 -9.68 -1.98 15.34
CA GLU A 285 -8.23 -2.11 15.44
C GLU A 285 -7.49 -1.69 14.16
N VAL A 286 -8.21 -1.44 13.06
CA VAL A 286 -7.61 -1.19 11.74
C VAL A 286 -7.86 0.24 11.31
N VAL A 287 -6.79 0.95 10.97
CA VAL A 287 -6.85 2.30 10.38
C VAL A 287 -6.02 2.35 9.11
N VAL A 288 -6.36 3.26 8.19
CA VAL A 288 -5.56 3.57 7.00
C VAL A 288 -4.78 4.84 7.26
N GLY A 289 -3.44 4.77 7.13
CA GLY A 289 -2.55 5.89 7.35
C GLY A 289 -1.76 6.25 6.09
N THR A 290 -1.84 7.50 5.68
CA THR A 290 -1.21 8.00 4.45
C THR A 290 -0.52 9.36 4.68
N THR A 291 0.01 9.98 3.63
CA THR A 291 0.46 11.38 3.62
C THR A 291 -0.66 12.35 3.26
N ARG A 292 -0.51 13.63 3.69
CA ARG A 292 -1.41 14.72 3.24
C ARG A 292 -1.44 14.84 1.72
N TRP A 293 -0.32 14.61 1.06
CA TRP A 293 -0.21 14.69 -0.40
C TRP A 293 -1.15 13.71 -1.10
N VAL A 294 -1.52 12.59 -0.46
CA VAL A 294 -2.53 11.65 -0.97
C VAL A 294 -3.94 12.01 -0.51
N ALA A 295 -4.11 12.34 0.77
CA ALA A 295 -5.44 12.63 1.33
C ALA A 295 -6.07 13.90 0.74
N GLU A 296 -5.24 14.88 0.40
CA GLU A 296 -5.62 16.22 -0.08
C GLU A 296 -5.33 16.39 -1.59
N ASP A 297 -4.96 15.32 -2.30
CA ASP A 297 -4.68 15.34 -3.74
C ASP A 297 -5.93 15.75 -4.53
N PRO A 298 -5.94 16.92 -5.21
CA PRO A 298 -7.11 17.38 -5.95
C PRO A 298 -7.37 16.55 -7.22
N THR A 299 -6.43 15.71 -7.63
CA THR A 299 -6.55 14.83 -8.81
C THR A 299 -7.03 13.43 -8.46
N GLY A 300 -7.18 13.13 -7.16
CA GLY A 300 -7.78 11.91 -6.63
C GLY A 300 -9.01 12.22 -5.78
N GLY A 301 -9.52 11.19 -5.10
CA GLY A 301 -10.71 11.28 -4.25
C GLY A 301 -10.59 10.39 -3.03
N THR A 302 -9.44 10.40 -2.34
CA THR A 302 -9.10 9.47 -1.25
C THR A 302 -10.14 9.47 -0.12
N VAL A 303 -10.56 10.64 0.34
CA VAL A 303 -11.55 10.79 1.42
C VAL A 303 -12.92 10.29 0.96
N GLU A 304 -13.36 10.65 -0.25
CA GLU A 304 -14.61 10.18 -0.84
C GLU A 304 -14.62 8.65 -1.04
N LEU A 305 -13.48 8.10 -1.44
CA LEU A 305 -13.29 6.67 -1.61
C LEU A 305 -13.40 5.94 -0.28
N ALA A 306 -12.75 6.44 0.78
CA ALA A 306 -12.87 5.88 2.13
C ALA A 306 -14.34 5.89 2.62
N LEU A 307 -15.04 7.02 2.47
CA LEU A 307 -16.47 7.13 2.80
C LEU A 307 -17.34 6.16 1.99
N SER A 308 -16.98 5.88 0.74
CA SER A 308 -17.72 4.96 -0.12
C SER A 308 -17.68 3.51 0.37
N LEU A 309 -16.66 3.12 1.15
CA LEU A 309 -16.51 1.75 1.66
C LEU A 309 -17.52 1.39 2.76
N GLY A 310 -18.01 2.37 3.52
CA GLY A 310 -19.02 2.16 4.56
C GLY A 310 -20.46 2.15 4.06
N ARG A 311 -20.69 2.34 2.76
CA ARG A 311 -22.05 2.39 2.21
C ARG A 311 -22.61 0.98 2.03
N GLN A 312 -23.68 0.69 2.78
CA GLN A 312 -24.30 -0.64 2.88
C GLN A 312 -24.88 -1.17 1.57
N ASP A 313 -25.29 -0.28 0.67
CA ASP A 313 -25.75 -0.59 -0.69
C ASP A 313 -24.62 -1.07 -1.60
N MET A 314 -23.37 -0.70 -1.31
CA MET A 314 -22.18 -1.10 -2.05
C MET A 314 -21.56 -2.37 -1.44
N MET A 315 -21.52 -2.46 -0.11
CA MET A 315 -20.97 -3.60 0.62
C MET A 315 -21.82 -3.90 1.85
N LYS A 316 -22.53 -5.04 1.86
CA LYS A 316 -23.22 -5.53 3.07
C LYS A 316 -22.21 -5.72 4.21
N GLY A 317 -22.36 -4.98 5.30
CA GLY A 317 -21.37 -4.97 6.39
C GLY A 317 -20.13 -4.15 6.05
N GLY A 318 -20.22 -3.23 5.08
CA GLY A 318 -19.19 -2.24 4.79
C GLY A 318 -19.02 -1.28 5.97
N GLU A 319 -17.79 -1.17 6.46
CA GLU A 319 -17.42 -0.17 7.45
C GLU A 319 -16.52 0.87 6.80
N THR A 320 -16.75 2.14 7.10
CA THR A 320 -15.86 3.22 6.66
C THR A 320 -14.56 3.08 7.46
N PRO A 321 -13.37 2.92 6.83
CA PRO A 321 -12.12 2.95 7.57
C PRO A 321 -11.86 4.34 8.16
N PRO A 322 -11.23 4.44 9.34
CA PRO A 322 -10.57 5.68 9.74
C PRO A 322 -9.40 5.97 8.80
N LEU A 323 -9.44 7.15 8.17
CA LEU A 323 -8.40 7.65 7.28
C LEU A 323 -7.61 8.73 8.00
N LEU A 324 -6.35 8.41 8.28
CA LEU A 324 -5.39 9.29 8.93
C LEU A 324 -4.37 9.77 7.89
N ALA A 325 -3.94 11.03 7.97
CA ALA A 325 -2.80 11.48 7.20
C ALA A 325 -1.80 12.24 8.07
N THR A 326 -0.51 11.99 7.85
CA THR A 326 0.54 12.88 8.34
C THR A 326 0.45 14.22 7.62
N GLN A 327 0.62 15.31 8.35
CA GLN A 327 0.72 16.67 7.84
C GLN A 327 2.17 17.07 7.53
N LEU A 328 3.01 16.06 7.24
CA LEU A 328 4.38 16.25 6.76
C LEU A 328 4.40 17.21 5.56
N ASN A 329 5.32 18.16 5.58
CA ASN A 329 5.42 19.23 4.59
C ASN A 329 6.89 19.42 4.17
N PHE A 330 7.17 19.53 2.87
CA PHE A 330 8.50 19.74 2.32
C PHE A 330 8.71 21.15 1.72
N THR A 331 7.80 22.09 1.94
CA THR A 331 7.89 23.48 1.47
C THR A 331 9.21 24.14 1.90
N ASP A 332 9.62 23.93 3.15
CA ASP A 332 10.83 24.53 3.73
C ASP A 332 12.10 23.68 3.54
N SER A 333 12.02 22.57 2.78
CA SER A 333 13.19 21.72 2.53
C SER A 333 14.22 22.46 1.69
N CYS A 334 15.51 22.25 1.96
CA CYS A 334 16.59 22.76 1.11
C CYS A 334 16.86 21.89 -0.14
N TYR A 335 16.17 20.75 -0.28
CA TYR A 335 16.34 19.82 -1.39
C TYR A 335 15.18 19.89 -2.38
N PRO A 336 15.41 20.32 -3.64
CA PRO A 336 14.36 20.42 -4.66
C PRO A 336 13.62 19.11 -4.91
N GLN A 337 14.29 17.97 -4.73
CA GLN A 337 13.68 16.64 -4.87
C GLN A 337 12.62 16.38 -3.81
N LEU A 338 12.74 16.94 -2.60
CA LEU A 338 11.70 16.84 -1.57
C LEU A 338 10.59 17.85 -1.82
N GLN A 339 10.93 19.09 -2.17
CA GLN A 339 9.94 20.12 -2.53
C GLN A 339 8.97 19.70 -3.65
N ALA A 340 9.40 18.81 -4.56
CA ALA A 340 8.55 18.26 -5.61
C ALA A 340 7.31 17.52 -5.08
N TYR A 341 7.31 17.01 -3.85
CA TYR A 341 6.10 16.41 -3.24
C TYR A 341 4.96 17.42 -3.10
N GLU A 342 5.26 18.68 -2.80
CA GLU A 342 4.26 19.76 -2.70
C GLU A 342 3.65 20.12 -4.06
N GLN A 343 4.25 19.64 -5.16
CA GLN A 343 3.76 19.81 -6.52
C GLN A 343 3.00 18.57 -7.03
N GLY A 344 2.72 17.61 -6.15
CA GLY A 344 1.95 16.41 -6.46
C GLY A 344 2.78 15.23 -6.97
N PHE A 345 4.11 15.32 -7.02
CA PHE A 345 4.95 14.19 -7.42
C PHE A 345 5.09 13.18 -6.28
N VAL A 346 5.16 11.89 -6.64
CA VAL A 346 5.42 10.75 -5.74
C VAL A 346 4.31 10.54 -4.70
N LYS A 347 4.18 11.45 -3.73
CA LYS A 347 3.15 11.55 -2.68
C LYS A 347 3.19 10.46 -1.61
N GLU A 348 3.37 9.20 -1.97
CA GLU A 348 3.37 8.07 -1.04
C GLU A 348 4.09 6.85 -1.64
N GLY A 349 4.42 5.88 -0.79
CA GLY A 349 5.01 4.59 -1.13
C GLY A 349 5.89 4.11 0.01
N MET A 350 6.19 2.81 0.06
CA MET A 350 7.00 2.22 1.14
C MET A 350 6.47 2.57 2.54
N GLY A 351 5.16 2.74 2.70
CA GLY A 351 4.52 3.10 3.97
C GLY A 351 5.00 4.42 4.59
N ALA A 352 5.46 5.39 3.79
CA ALA A 352 6.02 6.65 4.28
C ALA A 352 5.07 7.43 5.18
N GLY A 353 3.79 7.56 4.79
CA GLY A 353 2.78 8.22 5.62
C GLY A 353 2.58 7.52 6.97
N GLY A 354 2.50 6.19 6.95
CA GLY A 354 2.36 5.39 8.17
C GLY A 354 3.60 5.42 9.06
N ALA A 355 4.80 5.47 8.47
CA ALA A 355 6.04 5.65 9.21
C ALA A 355 6.08 7.03 9.90
N ALA A 356 5.73 8.10 9.20
CA ALA A 356 5.66 9.43 9.79
C ALA A 356 4.61 9.53 10.92
N ILE A 357 3.45 8.86 10.77
CA ILE A 357 2.47 8.72 11.85
C ILE A 357 3.11 8.00 13.05
N ALA A 358 3.78 6.87 12.83
CA ALA A 358 4.43 6.11 13.89
C ALA A 358 5.53 6.91 14.63
N ALA A 359 6.31 7.72 13.91
CA ALA A 359 7.30 8.62 14.52
C ALA A 359 6.64 9.62 15.48
N HIS A 360 5.49 10.18 15.10
CA HIS A 360 4.73 11.07 15.98
C HIS A 360 4.19 10.33 17.22
N LEU A 361 3.72 9.09 17.06
CA LEU A 361 3.15 8.31 18.17
C LEU A 361 4.18 7.81 19.17
N SER A 362 5.35 7.37 18.69
CA SER A 362 6.35 6.69 19.52
C SER A 362 7.53 7.57 19.93
N LEU A 363 7.83 8.63 19.17
CA LEU A 363 8.97 9.52 19.42
C LEU A 363 8.57 10.98 19.66
N ASP A 364 7.26 11.28 19.63
CA ASP A 364 6.69 12.64 19.66
C ASP A 364 7.31 13.59 18.62
N TRP A 365 7.74 13.02 17.49
CA TRP A 365 8.32 13.81 16.41
C TRP A 365 7.27 14.76 15.82
N GLN A 366 7.69 16.01 15.64
CA GLN A 366 6.95 17.03 14.94
C GLN A 366 7.55 17.24 13.54
N GLN A 367 6.97 18.17 12.81
CA GLN A 367 7.33 18.51 11.43
C GLN A 367 8.83 18.74 11.24
N ASN A 368 9.47 19.50 12.14
CA ASN A 368 10.89 19.83 12.04
C ASN A 368 11.79 18.61 12.23
N GLN A 369 11.52 17.73 13.21
CA GLN A 369 12.34 16.54 13.41
C GLN A 369 12.20 15.55 12.26
N LEU A 370 10.99 15.37 11.72
CA LEU A 370 10.76 14.54 10.54
C LEU A 370 11.53 15.08 9.34
N LEU A 371 11.38 16.37 9.03
CA LEU A 371 12.06 16.99 7.89
C LEU A 371 13.59 16.84 8.00
N GLU A 372 14.17 17.20 9.15
CA GLU A 372 15.62 17.09 9.38
C GLU A 372 16.11 15.65 9.20
N ALA A 373 15.41 14.66 9.76
CA ALA A 373 15.78 13.26 9.65
C ALA A 373 15.73 12.74 8.19
N ILE A 374 14.76 13.21 7.40
CA ILE A 374 14.59 12.84 5.99
C ILE A 374 15.66 13.50 5.12
N GLU A 375 15.90 14.79 5.32
CA GLU A 375 16.95 15.55 4.65
C GLU A 375 18.33 14.92 4.88
N LYS A 376 18.59 14.44 6.11
CA LYS A 376 19.82 13.73 6.45
C LYS A 376 20.02 12.44 5.65
N GLN A 377 18.95 11.70 5.33
CA GLN A 377 19.08 10.50 4.47
C GLN A 377 19.52 10.89 3.05
N LEU A 378 18.92 11.96 2.51
CA LEU A 378 19.24 12.44 1.16
C LEU A 378 20.65 13.07 1.10
N GLU A 379 21.06 13.78 2.15
CA GLU A 379 22.41 14.32 2.29
C GLU A 379 23.46 13.19 2.28
N ARG A 380 23.27 12.17 3.12
CA ARG A 380 24.17 11.01 3.20
C ARG A 380 24.26 10.28 1.86
N LEU A 381 23.13 10.08 1.19
CA LEU A 381 23.07 9.40 -0.10
C LEU A 381 23.83 10.19 -1.17
N SER A 382 23.67 11.52 -1.17
CA SER A 382 24.35 12.40 -2.12
C SER A 382 25.86 12.42 -1.90
N ARG A 383 26.31 12.41 -0.64
CA ARG A 383 27.74 12.34 -0.29
C ARG A 383 28.35 10.98 -0.66
N PHE A 384 27.64 9.89 -0.41
CA PHE A 384 28.11 8.54 -0.74
C PHE A 384 28.27 8.35 -2.25
N ASN A 385 27.32 8.85 -3.06
CA ASN A 385 27.39 8.78 -4.52
C ASN A 385 28.49 9.66 -5.16
N GLN A 386 29.12 10.56 -4.39
CA GLN A 386 30.23 11.42 -4.85
C GLN A 386 31.62 10.85 -4.51
N GLN A 387 31.68 9.81 -3.67
CA GLN A 387 32.90 9.07 -3.34
C GLN A 387 33.16 8.00 -4.40
#